data_AF-A0A1Y2FUC8-F1
#
_entry.id   AF-A0A1Y2FUC8-F1
#
_cell.length_a   1.000
_cell.length_b   1.000
_cell.length_c   1.000
_cell.angle_alpha   90.00
_cell.angle_beta   90.00
_cell.angle_gamma   90.00
#
_symmetry.space_group_name_H-M   'P 1'
#
loop_
_entity.id
_entity.type
_entity.pdbx_description
1 polymer ?
#
loop_
_entity_poly.entity_id
_entity_poly.type
_entity_poly.pdbx_seq_one_letter_code
_entity_poly.pdbx_strand_id
1 'polypeptide(L)'
;MAASQQDELEDVLTDDAFDAEKQFLASVKAIRLEKKSLYDRLRSVVEDSCFVERVTKHYKVPLVCNERCGRWYCPDPSSIAASAYFKSTDGHMHQWGFSMRRLNLHLLKLIVQHGSIMIVDSTRRGKRMPDALSKTIPIWAAVLNRCRFLVDKLDAFDVELQTPEVMVSDSENDMIASQIDGWAHSLLETGVDLALLRQLDKPLRPLWVTQADPFPDLSTDAYNMILVTASKCVPDGIERVFGYTYHQGGADDEELWSQKLSPAAFWQHKEDIL
;
A
#
# COMPACT_ATOMS: atom_id res chain seq x y z
N MET A 1 -27.78 65.99 -3.06
CA MET A 1 -27.84 64.71 -3.79
C MET A 1 -26.46 64.18 -4.22
N ALA A 2 -25.39 64.99 -4.29
CA ALA A 2 -24.05 64.48 -4.64
C ALA A 2 -23.31 63.79 -3.46
N ALA A 3 -23.55 64.22 -2.22
CA ALA A 3 -22.86 63.66 -1.04
C ALA A 3 -23.28 62.21 -0.69
N SER A 4 -24.55 61.84 -0.88
CA SER A 4 -25.02 60.48 -0.53
C SER A 4 -24.57 59.40 -1.51
N GLN A 5 -24.22 59.77 -2.74
CA GLN A 5 -23.69 58.82 -3.74
C GLN A 5 -22.20 58.56 -3.56
N GLN A 6 -21.44 59.48 -2.94
CA GLN A 6 -20.03 59.25 -2.61
C GLN A 6 -19.86 58.36 -1.40
N ASP A 7 -20.66 58.55 -0.35
CA ASP A 7 -20.62 57.69 0.85
C ASP A 7 -21.03 56.24 0.53
N GLU A 8 -22.06 56.02 -0.31
CA GLU A 8 -22.45 54.66 -0.74
C GLU A 8 -21.39 53.98 -1.62
N LEU A 9 -20.65 54.74 -2.44
CA LEU A 9 -19.55 54.21 -3.25
C LEU A 9 -18.31 53.90 -2.41
N GLU A 10 -18.00 54.70 -1.38
CA GLU A 10 -16.91 54.44 -0.46
C GLU A 10 -17.21 53.21 0.43
N ASP A 11 -18.43 53.07 0.96
CA ASP A 11 -18.82 51.91 1.77
C ASP A 11 -18.74 50.60 0.96
N VAL A 12 -19.25 50.56 -0.27
CA VAL A 12 -19.18 49.36 -1.14
C VAL A 12 -17.73 49.02 -1.52
N LEU A 13 -16.88 50.02 -1.79
CA LEU A 13 -15.46 49.79 -2.08
C LEU A 13 -14.69 49.29 -0.85
N THR A 14 -15.08 49.72 0.36
CA THR A 14 -14.46 49.23 1.60
C THR A 14 -14.91 47.81 1.96
N ASP A 15 -16.17 47.45 1.72
CA ASP A 15 -16.67 46.08 1.95
C ASP A 15 -16.05 45.09 0.95
N ASP A 16 -15.95 45.43 -0.33
CA ASP A 16 -15.28 44.60 -1.34
C ASP A 16 -13.78 44.42 -1.04
N ALA A 17 -13.11 45.46 -0.54
CA ALA A 17 -11.71 45.38 -0.13
C ALA A 17 -11.52 44.52 1.13
N PHE A 18 -12.44 44.60 2.09
CA PHE A 18 -12.42 43.79 3.31
C PHE A 18 -12.67 42.30 3.00
N ASP A 19 -13.61 41.99 2.10
CA ASP A 19 -13.86 40.63 1.65
C ASP A 19 -12.69 40.06 0.82
N ALA A 20 -12.04 40.89 0.00
CA ALA A 20 -10.82 40.50 -0.72
C ALA A 20 -9.65 40.19 0.24
N GLU A 21 -9.45 41.00 1.28
CA GLU A 21 -8.42 40.76 2.31
C GLU A 21 -8.70 39.46 3.09
N LYS A 22 -9.95 39.21 3.46
CA LYS A 22 -10.37 37.99 4.14
C LYS A 22 -10.17 36.75 3.27
N GLN A 23 -10.48 36.83 1.98
CA GLN A 23 -10.21 35.77 1.00
C GLN A 23 -8.71 35.52 0.81
N PHE A 24 -7.91 36.58 0.76
CA PHE A 24 -6.45 36.48 0.68
C PHE A 24 -5.85 35.80 1.92
N LEU A 25 -6.24 36.22 3.12
CA LEU A 25 -5.78 35.62 4.38
C LEU A 25 -6.21 34.15 4.50
N ALA A 26 -7.44 33.81 4.08
CA ALA A 26 -7.91 32.43 4.01
C ALA A 26 -7.06 31.59 3.04
N SER A 27 -6.71 32.15 1.87
CA SER A 27 -5.86 31.49 0.88
C SER A 27 -4.43 31.27 1.38
N VAL A 28 -3.82 32.26 2.03
CA VAL A 28 -2.49 32.12 2.66
C VAL A 28 -2.51 31.07 3.76
N LYS A 29 -3.57 31.03 4.57
CA LYS A 29 -3.74 30.01 5.62
C LYS A 29 -3.91 28.62 5.01
N ALA A 30 -4.69 28.48 3.94
CA ALA A 30 -4.86 27.23 3.21
C ALA A 30 -3.53 26.73 2.63
N ILE A 31 -2.76 27.60 1.97
CA ILE A 31 -1.42 27.27 1.45
C ILE A 31 -0.48 26.83 2.57
N ARG A 32 -0.49 27.51 3.72
CA ARG A 32 0.34 27.11 4.88
C ARG A 32 -0.08 25.76 5.44
N LEU A 33 -1.37 25.48 5.52
CA LEU A 33 -1.90 24.19 5.96
C LEU A 33 -1.56 23.06 4.97
N GLU A 34 -1.65 23.33 3.67
CA GLU A 34 -1.30 22.39 2.61
C GLU A 34 0.19 22.08 2.60
N LYS A 35 1.05 23.11 2.67
CA LYS A 35 2.51 22.92 2.82
C LYS A 35 2.85 22.13 4.08
N LYS A 36 2.18 22.44 5.20
CA LYS A 36 2.39 21.70 6.45
C LYS A 36 1.95 20.25 6.32
N SER A 37 0.81 19.98 5.65
CA SER A 37 0.32 18.63 5.35
C SER A 37 1.29 17.84 4.47
N LEU A 38 1.87 18.47 3.44
CA LEU A 38 2.89 17.84 2.58
C LEU A 38 4.16 17.51 3.37
N TYR A 39 4.70 18.47 4.11
CA TYR A 39 5.87 18.26 4.97
C TYR A 39 5.63 17.15 5.98
N ASP A 40 4.50 17.20 6.70
CA ASP A 40 4.11 16.22 7.71
C ASP A 40 4.02 14.80 7.11
N ARG A 41 3.44 14.66 5.90
CA ARG A 41 3.39 13.37 5.17
C ARG A 41 4.76 12.86 4.75
N LEU A 42 5.60 13.70 4.15
CA LEU A 42 6.94 13.32 3.71
C LEU A 42 7.83 12.93 4.89
N ARG A 43 7.72 13.63 6.02
CA ARG A 43 8.38 13.26 7.28
C ARG A 43 7.90 11.90 7.79
N SER A 44 6.61 11.61 7.70
CA SER A 44 6.05 10.30 8.04
C SER A 44 6.60 9.19 7.15
N VAL A 45 6.70 9.43 5.84
CA VAL A 45 7.32 8.50 4.88
C VAL A 45 8.77 8.19 5.24
N VAL A 46 9.54 9.19 5.66
CA VAL A 46 10.94 9.00 6.11
C VAL A 46 11.03 8.19 7.40
N GLU A 47 10.12 8.40 8.33
CA GLU A 47 10.07 7.61 9.55
C GLU A 47 9.74 6.14 9.26
N ASP A 48 8.73 5.91 8.41
CA ASP A 48 8.28 4.56 8.06
C ASP A 48 9.27 3.82 7.15
N SER A 49 10.03 4.52 6.30
CA SER A 49 11.09 3.89 5.50
C SER A 49 12.20 3.32 6.37
N CYS A 50 12.49 3.95 7.52
CA CYS A 50 13.45 3.40 8.49
C CYS A 50 12.99 2.04 9.03
N PHE A 51 11.68 1.82 9.15
CA PHE A 51 11.16 0.51 9.52
C PHE A 51 11.33 -0.51 8.39
N VAL A 52 10.98 -0.15 7.16
CA VAL A 52 11.17 -1.01 5.98
C VAL A 52 12.64 -1.44 5.83
N GLU A 53 13.58 -0.54 6.09
CA GLU A 53 15.01 -0.88 6.11
C GLU A 53 15.38 -1.90 7.18
N ARG A 54 14.81 -1.80 8.40
CA ARG A 54 15.05 -2.80 9.47
C ARG A 54 14.54 -4.17 9.05
N VAL A 55 13.35 -4.24 8.46
CA VAL A 55 12.74 -5.47 7.94
C VAL A 55 13.62 -6.07 6.82
N THR A 56 14.08 -5.23 5.88
CA THR A 56 14.97 -5.62 4.78
C THR A 56 16.29 -6.19 5.29
N LYS A 57 16.91 -5.53 6.29
CA LYS A 57 18.15 -5.99 6.92
C LYS A 57 17.98 -7.30 7.69
N HIS A 58 16.80 -7.54 8.26
CA HIS A 58 16.49 -8.76 9.00
C HIS A 58 16.33 -9.97 8.06
N TYR A 59 15.40 -9.90 7.10
CA TYR A 59 15.07 -11.05 6.25
C TYR A 59 16.03 -11.25 5.07
N LYS A 60 16.65 -10.18 4.55
CA LYS A 60 17.61 -10.22 3.42
C LYS A 60 17.07 -10.94 2.17
N VAL A 61 15.78 -10.76 1.88
CA VAL A 61 15.10 -11.26 0.68
C VAL A 61 14.86 -10.12 -0.32
N PRO A 62 14.61 -10.41 -1.61
CA PRO A 62 14.28 -9.40 -2.60
C PRO A 62 13.11 -8.50 -2.19
N LEU A 63 13.31 -7.18 -2.29
CA LEU A 63 12.32 -6.16 -2.00
C LEU A 63 11.46 -5.84 -3.22
N VAL A 64 10.14 -5.96 -3.06
CA VAL A 64 9.14 -5.65 -4.07
C VAL A 64 8.28 -4.48 -3.59
N CYS A 65 8.16 -3.44 -4.41
CA CYS A 65 7.27 -2.33 -4.12
C CYS A 65 5.88 -2.59 -4.70
N ASN A 66 4.82 -2.51 -3.89
CA ASN A 66 3.49 -2.34 -4.46
C ASN A 66 3.34 -0.88 -4.94
N GLU A 67 3.12 -0.66 -6.23
CA GLU A 67 3.05 0.66 -6.88
C GLU A 67 1.79 1.46 -6.52
N ARG A 68 1.06 1.07 -5.48
CA ARG A 68 0.01 1.89 -4.85
C ARG A 68 0.63 2.98 -4.01
N CYS A 69 1.44 2.61 -3.02
CA CYS A 69 2.24 3.57 -2.25
C CYS A 69 3.57 3.00 -1.71
N GLY A 70 3.81 1.69 -1.85
CA GLY A 70 4.99 1.00 -1.34
C GLY A 70 6.32 1.60 -1.79
N ARG A 71 6.37 2.13 -3.03
CA ARG A 71 7.56 2.75 -3.61
C ARG A 71 8.08 3.95 -2.79
N TRP A 72 7.21 4.68 -2.09
CA TRP A 72 7.60 5.81 -1.25
C TRP A 72 8.43 5.40 -0.04
N TYR A 73 8.23 4.19 0.48
CA TYR A 73 8.91 3.72 1.69
C TYR A 73 10.24 3.00 1.41
N CYS A 74 10.70 3.01 0.14
CA CYS A 74 11.91 2.35 -0.31
C CYS A 74 12.90 3.40 -0.85
N PRO A 75 13.82 3.93 -0.02
CA PRO A 75 14.64 5.08 -0.38
C PRO A 75 15.60 4.82 -1.53
N ASP A 76 16.31 3.69 -1.47
CA ASP A 76 17.34 3.33 -2.44
C ASP A 76 16.71 2.56 -3.62
N PRO A 77 16.69 3.12 -4.85
CA PRO A 77 16.15 2.43 -6.02
C PRO A 77 16.90 1.12 -6.34
N SER A 78 18.19 1.02 -6.01
CA SER A 78 19.00 -0.17 -6.28
C SER A 78 18.69 -1.34 -5.36
N SER A 79 18.02 -1.07 -4.23
CA SER A 79 17.54 -2.09 -3.30
C SER A 79 16.25 -2.80 -3.77
N ILE A 80 15.55 -2.22 -4.75
CA ILE A 80 14.26 -2.72 -5.23
C ILE A 80 14.49 -3.76 -6.32
N ALA A 81 14.08 -4.99 -6.07
CA ALA A 81 14.23 -6.10 -7.01
C ALA A 81 13.14 -6.14 -8.07
N ALA A 82 11.92 -5.73 -7.72
CA ALA A 82 10.80 -5.66 -8.66
C ALA A 82 9.71 -4.67 -8.18
N SER A 83 8.78 -4.36 -9.07
CA SER A 83 7.53 -3.70 -8.74
C SER A 83 6.34 -4.62 -8.98
N ALA A 84 5.27 -4.40 -8.25
CA ALA A 84 4.00 -5.10 -8.40
C ALA A 84 2.83 -4.11 -8.33
N TYR A 85 1.67 -4.50 -8.85
CA TYR A 85 0.46 -3.72 -8.71
C TYR A 85 -0.65 -4.60 -8.17
N PHE A 86 -0.74 -4.70 -6.84
CA PHE A 86 -1.87 -5.29 -6.14
C PHE A 86 -2.82 -4.18 -5.72
N LYS A 87 -4.03 -4.20 -6.28
CA LYS A 87 -5.10 -3.27 -5.93
C LYS A 87 -6.30 -4.08 -5.48
N SER A 88 -6.87 -3.73 -4.34
CA SER A 88 -8.15 -4.28 -3.92
C SER A 88 -9.24 -3.86 -4.91
N THR A 89 -10.22 -4.72 -5.13
CA THR A 89 -11.47 -4.32 -5.78
C THR A 89 -12.18 -3.35 -4.84
N ASP A 90 -12.27 -2.09 -5.28
CA ASP A 90 -12.54 -0.95 -4.42
C ASP A 90 -13.86 -1.08 -3.63
N GLY A 91 -13.78 -0.94 -2.30
CA GLY A 91 -14.76 -0.23 -1.49
C GLY A 91 -16.07 -0.90 -1.07
N HIS A 92 -16.46 -2.07 -1.60
CA HIS A 92 -17.70 -2.74 -1.21
C HIS A 92 -17.44 -3.99 -0.35
N MET A 93 -18.03 -4.04 0.84
CA MET A 93 -18.11 -5.25 1.67
C MET A 93 -18.57 -6.42 0.78
N HIS A 94 -17.89 -7.58 0.88
CA HIS A 94 -18.16 -8.81 0.12
C HIS A 94 -17.84 -8.79 -1.40
N GLN A 95 -17.10 -7.81 -1.91
CA GLN A 95 -16.58 -7.84 -3.28
C GLN A 95 -15.10 -8.21 -3.32
N TRP A 96 -14.80 -9.50 -3.16
CA TRP A 96 -13.47 -10.05 -3.39
C TRP A 96 -13.31 -10.45 -4.85
N GLY A 97 -12.11 -10.31 -5.40
CA GLY A 97 -11.84 -10.69 -6.78
C GLY A 97 -10.38 -11.01 -7.02
N PHE A 98 -10.15 -11.94 -7.95
CA PHE A 98 -8.84 -12.21 -8.53
C PHE A 98 -8.71 -11.47 -9.87
N SER A 99 -7.65 -10.66 -10.02
CA SER A 99 -7.45 -9.84 -11.21
C SER A 99 -6.90 -10.64 -12.38
N MET A 100 -7.73 -10.93 -13.39
CA MET A 100 -7.28 -11.58 -14.63
C MET A 100 -6.46 -10.67 -15.56
N ARG A 101 -6.43 -9.36 -15.28
CA ARG A 101 -5.69 -8.37 -16.12
C ARG A 101 -4.29 -8.09 -15.62
N ARG A 102 -4.11 -8.06 -14.29
CA ARG A 102 -2.84 -7.73 -13.63
C ARG A 102 -2.45 -8.89 -12.73
N LEU A 103 -1.93 -9.94 -13.36
CA LEU A 103 -1.66 -11.22 -12.69
C LEU A 103 -0.38 -11.20 -11.85
N ASN A 104 0.53 -10.23 -12.00
CA ASN A 104 1.81 -10.15 -11.29
C ASN A 104 2.67 -11.45 -11.34
N LEU A 105 2.51 -12.29 -12.38
CA LEU A 105 3.21 -13.59 -12.49
C LEU A 105 4.72 -13.47 -12.66
N HIS A 106 5.23 -12.29 -13.04
CA HIS A 106 6.66 -12.03 -13.09
C HIS A 106 7.35 -12.22 -11.73
N LEU A 107 6.60 -12.08 -10.62
CA LEU A 107 7.10 -12.32 -9.27
C LEU A 107 7.45 -13.80 -9.04
N LEU A 108 6.82 -14.75 -9.74
CA LEU A 108 7.07 -16.18 -9.53
C LEU A 108 8.53 -16.56 -9.76
N LYS A 109 9.16 -16.01 -10.80
CA LYS A 109 10.58 -16.24 -11.08
C LYS A 109 11.47 -15.75 -9.93
N LEU A 110 11.15 -14.57 -9.41
CA LEU A 110 11.87 -13.97 -8.29
C LEU A 110 11.70 -14.81 -7.00
N ILE A 111 10.48 -15.27 -6.73
CA ILE A 111 10.15 -16.10 -5.57
C ILE A 111 10.90 -17.43 -5.62
N VAL A 112 10.83 -18.14 -6.75
CA VAL A 112 11.50 -19.44 -6.92
C VAL A 112 13.01 -19.31 -6.80
N GLN A 113 13.59 -18.25 -7.40
CA GLN A 113 15.03 -18.02 -7.37
C GLN A 113 15.57 -17.72 -5.96
N HIS A 114 14.81 -17.00 -5.13
CA HIS A 114 15.28 -16.51 -3.83
C HIS A 114 14.64 -17.22 -2.63
N GLY A 115 13.67 -18.10 -2.84
CA GLY A 115 12.95 -18.81 -1.79
C GLY A 115 11.91 -17.97 -1.04
N SER A 116 11.98 -16.65 -1.10
CA SER A 116 11.04 -15.73 -0.44
C SER A 116 11.16 -14.34 -1.06
N ILE A 117 10.13 -13.53 -0.91
CA ILE A 117 10.14 -12.10 -1.29
C ILE A 117 9.52 -11.27 -0.18
N MET A 118 9.80 -9.98 -0.17
CA MET A 118 9.04 -9.03 0.65
C MET A 118 8.30 -8.03 -0.23
N ILE A 119 7.07 -7.71 0.14
CA ILE A 119 6.20 -6.76 -0.56
C ILE A 119 5.83 -5.66 0.44
N VAL A 120 6.16 -4.41 0.09
CA VAL A 120 5.87 -3.24 0.94
C VAL A 120 4.67 -2.50 0.41
N ASP A 121 3.75 -2.15 1.31
CA ASP A 121 2.64 -1.25 1.06
C ASP A 121 2.19 -0.55 2.35
N SER A 122 1.22 0.36 2.24
CA SER A 122 0.66 1.02 3.42
C SER A 122 -0.80 1.42 3.23
N THR A 123 -1.42 1.90 4.31
CA THR A 123 -2.82 2.32 4.35
C THR A 123 -2.98 3.52 5.29
N ARG A 124 -3.94 4.39 4.96
CA ARG A 124 -4.44 5.46 5.83
C ARG A 124 -5.19 4.96 7.07
N ARG A 125 -5.64 5.94 7.86
CA ARG A 125 -6.45 5.80 9.08
C ARG A 125 -7.48 4.69 9.03
N GLY A 126 -7.63 4.00 10.17
CA GLY A 126 -8.75 3.10 10.44
C GLY A 126 -8.51 1.65 10.00
N LYS A 127 -7.36 1.36 9.40
CA LYS A 127 -6.92 0.01 9.05
C LYS A 127 -5.54 -0.27 9.62
N ARG A 128 -5.31 -1.46 10.16
CA ARG A 128 -3.98 -1.88 10.62
C ARG A 128 -3.05 -2.23 9.46
N MET A 129 -3.61 -2.64 8.32
CA MET A 129 -2.89 -2.96 7.09
C MET A 129 -3.78 -2.73 5.86
N PRO A 130 -3.20 -2.46 4.68
CA PRO A 130 -3.97 -2.31 3.45
C PRO A 130 -4.63 -3.62 3.01
N ASP A 131 -5.77 -3.52 2.33
CA ASP A 131 -6.50 -4.67 1.78
C ASP A 131 -5.67 -5.47 0.76
N ALA A 132 -4.72 -4.80 0.08
CA ALA A 132 -3.76 -5.46 -0.79
C ALA A 132 -2.96 -6.54 -0.05
N LEU A 133 -2.50 -6.24 1.18
CA LEU A 133 -1.71 -7.16 2.00
C LEU A 133 -2.58 -8.13 2.82
N SER A 134 -3.77 -7.72 3.29
CA SER A 134 -4.63 -8.60 4.09
C SER A 134 -5.47 -9.58 3.27
N LYS A 135 -5.79 -9.25 2.01
CA LYS A 135 -6.70 -10.03 1.17
C LYS A 135 -6.20 -10.27 -0.24
N THR A 136 -5.85 -9.22 -1.00
CA THR A 136 -5.56 -9.38 -2.43
C THR A 136 -4.35 -10.28 -2.71
N ILE A 137 -3.24 -10.10 -2.00
CA ILE A 137 -2.05 -10.93 -2.15
C ILE A 137 -2.27 -12.35 -1.57
N PRO A 138 -2.90 -12.53 -0.40
CA PRO A 138 -3.37 -13.84 0.06
C PRO A 138 -4.21 -14.62 -0.95
N ILE A 139 -5.22 -13.96 -1.54
CA ILE A 139 -6.05 -14.53 -2.61
C ILE A 139 -5.18 -14.92 -3.79
N TRP A 140 -4.25 -14.05 -4.20
CA TRP A 140 -3.34 -14.33 -5.29
C TRP A 140 -2.49 -15.57 -5.05
N ALA A 141 -1.89 -15.71 -3.86
CA ALA A 141 -1.12 -16.90 -3.50
C ALA A 141 -1.98 -18.17 -3.47
N ALA A 142 -3.15 -18.11 -2.84
CA ALA A 142 -4.06 -19.26 -2.75
C ALA A 142 -4.52 -19.73 -4.14
N VAL A 143 -4.85 -18.80 -5.05
CA VAL A 143 -5.22 -19.14 -6.44
C VAL A 143 -4.06 -19.81 -7.18
N LEU A 144 -2.83 -19.31 -7.03
CA LEU A 144 -1.66 -19.92 -7.69
C LEU A 144 -1.29 -21.28 -7.09
N ASN A 145 -1.38 -21.42 -5.76
CA ASN A 145 -1.22 -22.72 -5.09
C ASN A 145 -2.25 -23.71 -5.59
N ARG A 146 -3.52 -23.30 -5.70
CA ARG A 146 -4.59 -24.14 -6.24
C ARG A 146 -4.37 -24.49 -7.70
N CYS A 147 -3.93 -23.55 -8.54
CA CYS A 147 -3.56 -23.84 -9.92
C CYS A 147 -2.44 -24.88 -10.00
N ARG A 148 -1.38 -24.73 -9.19
CA ARG A 148 -0.28 -25.68 -9.12
C ARG A 148 -0.77 -27.08 -8.75
N PHE A 149 -1.64 -27.17 -7.73
CA PHE A 149 -2.28 -28.41 -7.30
C PHE A 149 -3.12 -29.05 -8.42
N LEU A 150 -3.97 -28.28 -9.11
CA LEU A 150 -4.84 -28.80 -10.17
C LEU A 150 -4.06 -29.30 -11.39
N VAL A 151 -2.93 -28.67 -11.73
CA VAL A 151 -2.14 -28.99 -12.92
C VAL A 151 -1.48 -30.37 -12.83
N ASP A 152 -0.93 -30.74 -11.67
CA ASP A 152 -0.19 -32.01 -11.49
C ASP A 152 -0.78 -32.93 -10.39
N LYS A 153 -1.92 -32.57 -9.78
CA LYS A 153 -2.61 -33.33 -8.71
C LYS A 153 -1.69 -33.72 -7.55
N LEU A 154 -1.10 -32.72 -6.90
CA LEU A 154 -0.14 -32.92 -5.83
C LEU A 154 -0.83 -33.23 -4.49
N ASP A 155 -0.75 -34.49 -4.02
CA ASP A 155 -1.47 -34.97 -2.83
C ASP A 155 -1.05 -34.33 -1.47
N ALA A 156 -0.01 -33.47 -1.44
CA ALA A 156 0.52 -32.85 -0.23
C ALA A 156 0.89 -31.36 -0.40
N PHE A 157 0.27 -30.66 -1.35
CA PHE A 157 0.53 -29.24 -1.59
C PHE A 157 -0.48 -28.37 -0.83
N ASP A 158 0.00 -27.48 0.04
CA ASP A 158 -0.86 -26.56 0.78
C ASP A 158 -1.53 -25.55 -0.16
N VAL A 159 -2.86 -25.55 -0.16
CA VAL A 159 -3.72 -24.71 -1.02
C VAL A 159 -4.65 -23.83 -0.21
N GLU A 160 -4.55 -23.85 1.12
CA GLU A 160 -5.47 -23.13 1.99
C GLU A 160 -5.26 -21.61 1.88
N LEU A 161 -6.37 -20.88 1.97
CA LEU A 161 -6.32 -19.43 2.02
C LEU A 161 -5.91 -18.99 3.43
N GLN A 162 -4.80 -18.26 3.52
CA GLN A 162 -4.32 -17.69 4.77
C GLN A 162 -4.53 -16.18 4.78
N THR A 163 -5.33 -15.67 5.72
CA THR A 163 -5.54 -14.24 5.94
C THR A 163 -5.19 -13.86 7.38
N PRO A 164 -4.86 -12.59 7.67
CA PRO A 164 -4.56 -12.19 9.03
C PRO A 164 -5.86 -12.05 9.84
N GLU A 165 -6.00 -12.84 10.90
CA GLU A 165 -7.19 -12.89 11.79
C GLU A 165 -7.60 -11.53 12.34
N VAL A 166 -6.63 -10.64 12.56
CA VAL A 166 -6.86 -9.28 13.06
C VAL A 166 -7.62 -8.40 12.06
N MET A 167 -7.63 -8.77 10.78
CA MET A 167 -8.24 -7.99 9.70
C MET A 167 -9.39 -8.69 8.99
N VAL A 168 -9.38 -10.02 8.98
CA VAL A 168 -10.32 -10.85 8.23
C VAL A 168 -10.86 -11.87 9.20
N SER A 169 -12.17 -11.83 9.45
CA SER A 169 -12.83 -12.82 10.31
C SER A 169 -12.86 -14.19 9.64
N ASP A 170 -13.01 -15.26 10.43
CA ASP A 170 -13.12 -16.64 9.91
C ASP A 170 -14.24 -16.76 8.88
N SER A 171 -15.41 -16.15 9.16
CA SER A 171 -16.52 -16.14 8.20
C SER A 171 -16.19 -15.41 6.90
N GLU A 172 -15.42 -14.31 6.94
CA GLU A 172 -14.97 -13.65 5.70
C GLU A 172 -13.94 -14.52 4.97
N ASN A 173 -13.00 -15.12 5.69
CA ASN A 173 -12.02 -16.05 5.13
C ASN A 173 -12.70 -17.22 4.40
N ASP A 174 -13.66 -17.90 5.05
CA ASP A 174 -14.41 -19.02 4.47
C ASP A 174 -15.14 -18.62 3.19
N MET A 175 -15.77 -17.44 3.19
CA MET A 175 -16.45 -16.92 2.01
C MET A 175 -15.47 -16.66 0.85
N ILE A 176 -14.27 -16.12 1.13
CA ILE A 176 -13.24 -15.93 0.11
C ILE A 176 -12.70 -17.30 -0.36
N ALA A 177 -12.42 -18.21 0.56
CA ALA A 177 -11.89 -19.55 0.29
C ALA A 177 -12.81 -20.32 -0.67
N SER A 178 -14.13 -20.19 -0.50
CA SER A 178 -15.13 -20.81 -1.38
C SER A 178 -15.04 -20.36 -2.86
N GLN A 179 -14.40 -19.21 -3.15
CA GLN A 179 -14.26 -18.66 -4.50
C GLN A 179 -12.92 -19.03 -5.17
N ILE A 180 -11.93 -19.53 -4.41
CA ILE A 180 -10.57 -19.79 -4.88
C ILE A 180 -10.57 -20.78 -6.05
N ASP A 181 -11.39 -21.83 -5.98
CA ASP A 181 -11.47 -22.86 -7.01
C ASP A 181 -11.95 -22.29 -8.35
N GLY A 182 -12.99 -21.45 -8.31
CA GLY A 182 -13.52 -20.78 -9.49
C GLY A 182 -12.48 -19.87 -10.15
N TRP A 183 -11.72 -19.12 -9.36
CA TRP A 183 -10.64 -18.27 -9.88
C TRP A 183 -9.47 -19.07 -10.43
N ALA A 184 -9.09 -20.18 -9.78
CA ALA A 184 -8.04 -21.07 -10.26
C ALA A 184 -8.39 -21.71 -11.61
N HIS A 185 -9.62 -22.24 -11.74
CA HIS A 185 -10.11 -22.75 -13.02
C HIS A 185 -10.10 -21.66 -14.11
N SER A 186 -10.65 -20.48 -13.79
CA SER A 186 -10.69 -19.36 -14.73
C SER A 186 -9.29 -18.93 -15.18
N LEU A 187 -8.29 -18.92 -14.28
CA LEU A 187 -6.91 -18.60 -14.64
C LEU A 187 -6.30 -19.66 -15.57
N LEU A 188 -6.50 -20.94 -15.29
CA LEU A 188 -6.02 -22.03 -16.14
C LEU A 188 -6.63 -21.97 -17.55
N GLU A 189 -7.93 -21.64 -17.64
CA GLU A 189 -8.63 -21.46 -18.92
C GLU A 189 -8.09 -20.31 -19.78
N THR A 190 -7.41 -19.30 -19.18
CA THR A 190 -6.76 -18.23 -19.94
C THR A 190 -5.55 -18.69 -20.78
N GLY A 191 -5.07 -19.93 -20.56
CA GLY A 191 -3.86 -20.43 -21.20
C GLY A 191 -2.57 -19.91 -20.53
N VAL A 192 -2.62 -19.66 -19.21
CA VAL A 192 -1.45 -19.29 -18.41
C VAL A 192 -0.31 -20.31 -18.62
N ASP A 193 0.94 -19.84 -18.62
CA ASP A 193 2.10 -20.70 -18.80
C ASP A 193 2.23 -21.72 -17.66
N LEU A 194 1.88 -22.98 -17.97
CA LEU A 194 1.94 -24.07 -17.02
C LEU A 194 3.39 -24.43 -16.63
N ALA A 195 4.37 -24.14 -17.47
CA ALA A 195 5.78 -24.35 -17.12
C ALA A 195 6.23 -23.36 -16.05
N LEU A 196 5.70 -22.13 -16.06
CA LEU A 196 5.92 -21.16 -15.00
C LEU A 196 5.29 -21.63 -13.68
N LEU A 197 4.04 -22.10 -13.71
CA LEU A 197 3.38 -22.64 -12.51
C LEU A 197 4.15 -23.83 -11.93
N ARG A 198 4.65 -24.73 -12.78
CA ARG A 198 5.42 -25.92 -12.35
C ARG A 198 6.73 -25.61 -11.64
N GLN A 199 7.25 -24.39 -11.75
CA GLN A 199 8.43 -23.96 -10.99
C GLN A 199 8.15 -23.83 -9.48
N LEU A 200 6.88 -23.70 -9.08
CA LEU A 200 6.50 -23.76 -7.67
C LEU A 200 6.48 -25.22 -7.20
N ASP A 201 7.57 -25.65 -6.58
CA ASP A 201 7.69 -26.94 -5.89
C ASP A 201 7.20 -26.89 -4.43
N LYS A 202 6.97 -25.69 -3.90
CA LYS A 202 6.41 -25.41 -2.57
C LYS A 202 5.26 -24.39 -2.65
N PRO A 203 4.35 -24.36 -1.68
CA PRO A 203 3.26 -23.40 -1.63
C PRO A 203 3.77 -21.97 -1.36
N LEU A 204 3.07 -20.98 -1.88
CA LEU A 204 3.22 -19.57 -1.53
C LEU A 204 2.52 -19.33 -0.19
N ARG A 205 3.23 -18.78 0.80
CA ARG A 205 2.73 -18.55 2.16
C ARG A 205 2.86 -17.07 2.56
N PRO A 206 1.76 -16.32 2.69
CA PRO A 206 1.78 -14.97 3.22
C PRO A 206 2.29 -14.90 4.66
N LEU A 207 3.06 -13.87 4.98
CA LEU A 207 3.55 -13.58 6.32
C LEU A 207 3.44 -12.07 6.59
N TRP A 208 2.61 -11.65 7.54
CA TRP A 208 2.35 -10.22 7.78
C TRP A 208 3.34 -9.63 8.78
N VAL A 209 3.91 -8.47 8.43
CA VAL A 209 4.86 -7.74 9.26
C VAL A 209 4.37 -6.32 9.44
N THR A 210 4.21 -5.91 10.70
CA THR A 210 3.82 -4.55 11.09
C THR A 210 4.85 -3.95 12.04
N GLN A 211 4.78 -2.64 12.31
CA GLN A 211 5.66 -2.01 13.30
C GLN A 211 5.37 -2.43 14.75
N ALA A 212 4.21 -3.03 15.02
CA ALA A 212 3.77 -3.36 16.37
C ALA A 212 4.26 -4.74 16.85
N ASP A 213 4.58 -5.62 15.91
CA ASP A 213 4.81 -7.03 16.17
C ASP A 213 6.29 -7.41 15.96
N PRO A 214 6.81 -8.40 16.70
CA PRO A 214 8.14 -8.96 16.41
C PRO A 214 8.18 -9.59 15.02
N PHE A 215 9.37 -9.72 14.45
CA PHE A 215 9.56 -10.34 13.15
C PHE A 215 9.40 -11.87 13.26
N PRO A 216 8.38 -12.47 12.63
CA PRO A 216 8.19 -13.92 12.64
C PRO A 216 9.28 -14.65 11.85
N ASP A 217 9.59 -15.88 12.28
CA ASP A 217 10.51 -16.76 11.55
C ASP A 217 9.92 -17.20 10.20
N LEU A 218 10.81 -17.45 9.23
CA LEU A 218 10.42 -17.91 7.91
C LEU A 218 10.19 -19.43 7.88
N SER A 219 9.10 -19.83 7.21
CA SER A 219 8.79 -21.24 6.96
C SER A 219 9.79 -21.85 5.98
N THR A 220 10.30 -23.05 6.26
CA THR A 220 11.24 -23.75 5.36
C THR A 220 10.56 -24.62 4.29
N ASP A 221 9.30 -24.96 4.53
CA ASP A 221 8.40 -25.78 3.72
C ASP A 221 7.59 -24.96 2.69
N ALA A 222 7.72 -23.63 2.69
CA ALA A 222 6.97 -22.73 1.81
C ALA A 222 7.85 -21.63 1.21
N TYR A 223 7.37 -21.02 0.13
CA TYR A 223 7.86 -19.75 -0.37
C TYR A 223 7.19 -18.61 0.41
N ASN A 224 7.93 -17.95 1.29
CA ASN A 224 7.35 -16.89 2.12
C ASN A 224 7.17 -15.60 1.33
N MET A 225 5.97 -15.02 1.42
CA MET A 225 5.65 -13.69 0.94
C MET A 225 5.52 -12.76 2.14
N ILE A 226 6.57 -12.03 2.45
CA ILE A 226 6.62 -11.14 3.62
C ILE A 226 5.89 -9.85 3.28
N LEU A 227 4.69 -9.69 3.80
CA LEU A 227 3.77 -8.59 3.52
C LEU A 227 3.96 -7.49 4.58
N VAL A 228 4.72 -6.46 4.21
CA VAL A 228 5.17 -5.41 5.12
C VAL A 228 4.24 -4.22 5.03
N THR A 229 3.52 -3.96 6.13
CA THR A 229 2.80 -2.70 6.29
C THR A 229 3.78 -1.65 6.80
N ALA A 230 4.14 -0.69 5.94
CA ALA A 230 5.18 0.29 6.26
C ALA A 230 4.80 1.16 7.47
N SER A 231 3.61 1.75 7.46
CA SER A 231 3.15 2.68 8.51
C SER A 231 2.70 2.01 9.80
N LYS A 232 2.88 2.71 10.91
CA LYS A 232 2.22 2.40 12.20
C LYS A 232 0.70 2.52 12.09
N CYS A 233 -0.02 1.68 12.84
CA CYS A 233 -1.45 1.87 13.07
C CYS A 233 -1.67 2.85 14.23
N VAL A 234 -2.20 4.02 13.93
CA VAL A 234 -2.48 5.08 14.92
C VAL A 234 -4.00 5.26 15.03
N PRO A 235 -4.58 5.38 16.25
CA PRO A 235 -6.04 5.43 16.44
C PRO A 235 -6.77 6.42 15.52
N ASP A 236 -6.26 7.65 15.42
CA ASP A 236 -6.81 8.70 14.55
C ASP A 236 -6.09 8.83 13.21
N GLY A 237 -5.17 7.92 12.90
CA GLY A 237 -4.28 7.97 11.74
C GLY A 237 -3.29 9.15 11.78
N ILE A 238 -3.29 9.91 12.86
CA ILE A 238 -2.46 11.09 13.08
C ILE A 238 -1.91 11.06 14.50
N GLU A 239 -0.61 11.32 14.65
CA GLU A 239 0.06 11.43 15.94
C GLU A 239 0.92 12.70 15.97
N ARG A 240 0.86 13.47 17.06
CA ARG A 240 1.72 14.66 17.21
C ARG A 240 3.08 14.22 17.73
N VAL A 241 4.11 14.42 16.92
CA VAL A 241 5.51 14.16 17.27
C VAL A 241 6.27 15.47 17.33
N PHE A 242 7.47 15.44 17.91
CA PHE A 242 8.28 16.64 18.00
C PHE A 242 8.71 17.09 16.60
N GLY A 243 8.29 18.30 16.20
CA GLY A 243 8.70 18.94 14.95
C GLY A 243 7.80 18.67 13.73
N TYR A 244 6.86 17.74 13.79
CA TYR A 244 5.91 17.47 12.70
C TYR A 244 4.68 16.67 13.18
N THR A 245 3.67 16.54 12.34
CA THR A 245 2.52 15.66 12.57
C THR A 245 2.73 14.35 11.83
N TYR A 246 2.81 13.22 12.52
CA TYR A 246 2.87 11.92 11.84
C TYR A 246 1.51 11.57 11.25
N HIS A 247 1.52 11.13 9.99
CA HIS A 247 0.37 10.63 9.24
C HIS A 247 0.59 9.16 8.91
N GLN A 248 -0.25 8.29 9.48
CA GLN A 248 -0.32 6.90 9.05
C GLN A 248 -0.66 6.84 7.56
N GLY A 249 0.11 6.05 6.80
CA GLY A 249 -0.05 5.93 5.36
C GLY A 249 0.26 7.25 4.68
N GLY A 250 1.36 7.92 5.08
CA GLY A 250 1.73 9.25 4.59
C GLY A 250 1.75 9.33 3.06
N ALA A 251 2.15 8.24 2.41
CA ALA A 251 2.24 8.09 0.96
C ALA A 251 0.96 7.61 0.24
N ASP A 252 -0.04 7.13 0.97
CA ASP A 252 -1.27 6.57 0.40
C ASP A 252 -2.10 7.68 -0.28
N ASP A 253 -2.97 7.33 -1.24
CA ASP A 253 -3.53 8.18 -2.33
C ASP A 253 -2.71 9.44 -2.62
N GLU A 254 -1.47 9.22 -3.09
CA GLU A 254 -0.51 10.27 -3.47
C GLU A 254 -1.06 11.27 -4.49
N GLU A 255 -2.03 10.86 -5.31
CA GLU A 255 -2.63 11.70 -6.34
C GLU A 255 -3.34 12.92 -5.73
N LEU A 256 -3.69 12.87 -4.43
CA LEU A 256 -4.37 13.93 -3.71
C LEU A 256 -3.44 14.97 -3.08
N TRP A 257 -2.15 14.68 -2.91
CA TRP A 257 -1.26 15.54 -2.12
C TRP A 257 0.16 15.71 -2.68
N SER A 258 0.65 14.79 -3.53
CA SER A 258 2.04 14.79 -4.00
C SER A 258 2.39 15.96 -4.94
N GLN A 259 1.39 16.60 -5.56
CA GLN A 259 1.59 17.70 -6.52
C GLN A 259 2.63 17.36 -7.62
N LYS A 260 2.61 16.10 -8.13
CA LYS A 260 3.55 15.52 -9.12
C LYS A 260 4.96 15.19 -8.59
N LEU A 261 5.23 15.37 -7.31
CA LEU A 261 6.45 14.86 -6.69
C LEU A 261 6.44 13.33 -6.76
N SER A 262 7.44 12.74 -7.41
CA SER A 262 7.59 11.28 -7.46
C SER A 262 8.42 10.76 -6.28
N PRO A 263 8.26 9.48 -5.88
CA PRO A 263 9.11 8.86 -4.86
C PRO A 263 10.61 9.01 -5.17
N ALA A 264 11.01 8.78 -6.42
CA ALA A 264 12.41 8.87 -6.83
C ALA A 264 12.95 10.30 -6.69
N ALA A 265 12.17 11.30 -7.12
CA ALA A 265 12.57 12.71 -6.99
C ALA A 265 12.63 13.13 -5.52
N PHE A 266 11.66 12.70 -4.69
CA PHE A 266 11.67 12.97 -3.27
C PHE A 266 12.93 12.43 -2.60
N TRP A 267 13.26 11.15 -2.81
CA TRP A 267 14.44 10.54 -2.18
C TRP A 267 15.76 11.11 -2.67
N GLN A 268 15.84 11.48 -3.96
CA GLN A 268 17.02 12.14 -4.52
C GLN A 268 17.27 13.54 -3.92
N HIS A 269 16.20 14.27 -3.60
CA HIS A 269 16.26 15.66 -3.11
C HIS A 269 15.75 15.80 -1.67
N LYS A 270 15.82 14.73 -0.89
CA LYS A 270 15.19 14.63 0.44
C LYS A 270 15.63 15.75 1.38
N GLU A 271 16.93 16.08 1.38
CA GLU A 271 17.51 17.12 2.25
C GLU A 271 17.14 18.55 1.82
N ASP A 272 16.77 18.76 0.55
CA ASP A 272 16.33 20.08 0.05
C ASP A 272 14.82 20.28 0.22
N ILE A 273 14.05 19.19 0.22
CA ILE A 273 12.58 19.20 0.31
C ILE A 273 12.09 19.29 1.76
N LEU A 274 12.81 18.68 2.71
CA LEU A 274 12.47 18.63 4.14
C LEU A 274 13.24 19.68 4.94
#